data_AF-A0A6V7JX90-F1
#
_entry.id   AF-A0A6V7JX90-F1
#
_cell.length_a   1.000
_cell.length_b   1.000
_cell.length_c   1.000
_cell.angle_alpha   90.00
_cell.angle_beta   90.00
_cell.angle_gamma   90.00
#
_symmetry.space_group_name_H-M   'P 1'
#
loop_
_entity.id
_entity.type
_entity.pdbx_description
1 polymer ?
#
loop_
_entity_poly.entity_id
_entity_poly.type
_entity_poly.pdbx_seq_one_letter_code
_entity_poly.pdbx_strand_id
1 'polypeptide(L)'
;WELELRTTADSGLLFYNAGQASYADYLGIELMEGKVRVLMNKGNGASEFIHTKIIADGNWHRITIDFNPSTISISIDDNIQRINLPTGGNRYLDLAETLYIGGTELNKRARAIAKGVKSGDHSYRGCIRNMILDGRDIGLPDVKISQGIVVGCVWSYPCQWVKPCIESATCTQVGVDSFQCTCDQPHCVKSNYVSTLN
;
A
#
# COMPACT_ATOMS: atom_id res chain seq x y z
N TRP A 1 7.22 3.34 12.40
CA TRP A 1 6.29 3.98 11.45
C TRP A 1 4.97 3.25 11.55
N GLU A 2 3.85 3.96 11.69
CA GLU A 2 2.53 3.38 11.88
C GLU A 2 1.54 4.01 10.90
N LEU A 3 0.61 3.19 10.40
CA LEU A 3 -0.55 3.64 9.63
C LEU A 3 -1.68 2.62 9.74
N GLU A 4 -2.90 3.07 9.47
CA GLU A 4 -4.00 2.19 9.12
C GLU A 4 -4.32 2.31 7.64
N LEU A 5 -4.54 1.17 6.97
CA LEU A 5 -4.94 1.16 5.57
C LEU A 5 -6.08 0.18 5.30
N ARG A 6 -6.82 0.43 4.22
CA ARG A 6 -7.93 -0.43 3.77
C ARG A 6 -7.97 -0.49 2.25
N THR A 7 -7.84 -1.69 1.67
CA THR A 7 -7.84 -1.92 0.22
C THR A 7 -8.27 -3.33 -0.17
N THR A 8 -8.65 -3.53 -1.44
CA THR A 8 -8.76 -4.83 -2.10
C THR A 8 -7.76 -4.97 -3.25
N ALA A 9 -6.84 -4.03 -3.43
CA ALA A 9 -5.83 -4.06 -4.47
C ALA A 9 -4.63 -4.92 -4.04
N ASP A 10 -4.22 -5.85 -4.90
CA ASP A 10 -3.10 -6.74 -4.62
C ASP A 10 -1.73 -6.06 -4.76
N SER A 11 -1.68 -4.92 -5.44
CA SER A 11 -0.46 -4.14 -5.64
C SER A 11 -0.71 -2.64 -5.48
N GLY A 12 0.35 -1.91 -5.12
CA GLY A 12 0.29 -0.47 -4.95
C GLY A 12 1.39 0.04 -4.02
N LEU A 13 1.99 1.17 -4.39
CA LEU A 13 3.03 1.79 -3.58
C LEU A 13 2.45 2.52 -2.38
N LEU A 14 2.91 2.18 -1.17
CA LEU A 14 2.50 2.83 0.07
C LEU A 14 3.43 3.98 0.42
N PHE A 15 4.74 3.72 0.46
CA PHE A 15 5.77 4.73 0.74
C PHE A 15 6.97 4.55 -0.18
N TYR A 16 7.56 5.67 -0.61
CA TYR A 16 8.85 5.66 -1.28
C TYR A 16 9.68 6.88 -0.92
N ASN A 17 10.95 6.64 -0.59
CA ASN A 17 11.91 7.71 -0.41
C ASN A 17 13.31 7.23 -0.78
N ALA A 18 14.13 8.11 -1.32
CA ALA A 18 15.47 7.80 -1.76
C ALA A 18 16.49 8.73 -1.10
N GLY A 19 17.71 8.23 -0.93
CA GLY A 19 18.88 9.07 -0.65
C GLY A 19 19.22 9.95 -1.85
N GLN A 20 20.21 10.84 -1.67
CA GLN A 20 20.70 11.67 -2.77
C GLN A 20 21.21 10.79 -3.93
N ALA A 21 21.31 11.33 -5.15
CA ALA A 21 21.62 10.54 -6.35
C ALA A 21 22.92 9.72 -6.25
N SER A 22 23.90 10.21 -5.49
CA SER A 22 25.18 9.54 -5.22
C SER A 22 25.11 8.41 -4.18
N TYR A 23 24.01 8.31 -3.42
CA TYR A 23 23.84 7.30 -2.38
C TYR A 23 22.94 6.16 -2.86
N ALA A 24 23.31 4.95 -2.44
CA ALA A 24 22.54 3.75 -2.74
C ALA A 24 21.22 3.70 -1.96
N ASP A 25 21.09 4.53 -0.92
CA ASP A 25 20.03 4.45 0.09
C ASP A 25 18.64 4.66 -0.51
N TYR A 26 17.69 3.85 -0.05
CA TYR A 26 16.27 4.01 -0.34
C TYR A 26 15.41 3.18 0.61
N LEU A 27 14.14 3.55 0.69
CA LEU A 27 13.06 2.81 1.32
C LEU A 27 11.87 2.76 0.36
N GLY A 28 11.36 1.56 0.10
CA GLY A 28 10.12 1.31 -0.59
C GLY A 28 9.23 0.41 0.27
N ILE A 29 7.98 0.80 0.46
CA ILE A 29 6.96 0.01 1.15
C ILE A 29 5.79 -0.10 0.19
N GLU A 30 5.37 -1.31 -0.12
CA GLU A 30 4.36 -1.57 -1.14
C GLU A 30 3.47 -2.76 -0.77
N LEU A 31 2.35 -2.87 -1.47
CA LEU A 31 1.59 -4.10 -1.56
C LEU A 31 2.13 -4.94 -2.71
N MET A 32 2.32 -6.24 -2.44
CA MET A 32 2.67 -7.25 -3.43
C MET A 32 1.86 -8.50 -3.11
N GLU A 33 1.00 -8.92 -4.05
CA GLU A 33 0.07 -10.05 -3.86
C GLU A 33 -0.79 -9.89 -2.59
N GLY A 34 -1.24 -8.65 -2.34
CA GLY A 34 -2.05 -8.27 -1.19
C GLY A 34 -1.31 -8.28 0.15
N LYS A 35 0.00 -8.49 0.16
CA LYS A 35 0.86 -8.51 1.37
C LYS A 35 1.72 -7.27 1.44
N VAL A 36 2.08 -6.85 2.66
CA VAL A 36 3.02 -5.74 2.87
C VAL A 36 4.44 -6.21 2.60
N ARG A 37 5.12 -5.52 1.68
CA ARG A 37 6.52 -5.72 1.34
C ARG A 37 7.31 -4.44 1.66
N VAL A 38 8.42 -4.62 2.36
CA VAL A 38 9.43 -3.58 2.61
C VAL A 38 10.68 -3.95 1.82
N LEU A 39 11.19 -2.98 1.07
CA LEU A 39 12.45 -3.06 0.35
C LEU A 39 13.31 -1.85 0.72
N MET A 40 14.55 -2.07 1.13
CA MET A 40 15.45 -0.98 1.49
C MET A 40 16.90 -1.28 1.12
N ASN A 41 17.71 -0.24 1.07
CA ASN A 41 19.17 -0.36 1.03
C ASN A 41 19.76 0.71 1.94
N LYS A 42 20.68 0.34 2.83
CA LYS A 42 21.40 1.25 3.73
C LYS A 42 22.90 1.32 3.42
N GLY A 43 23.27 1.10 2.16
CA GLY A 43 24.65 1.11 1.67
C GLY A 43 25.34 -0.26 1.66
N ASN A 44 24.68 -1.34 2.07
CA ASN A 44 25.21 -2.72 2.02
C ASN A 44 24.41 -3.66 1.11
N GLY A 45 23.62 -3.12 0.19
CA GLY A 45 22.79 -3.88 -0.74
C GLY A 45 21.32 -3.89 -0.34
N ALA A 46 20.48 -4.40 -1.24
CA ALA A 46 19.04 -4.44 -1.02
C ALA A 46 18.68 -5.52 0.02
N SER A 47 17.83 -5.16 0.97
CA SER A 47 17.17 -6.06 1.92
C SER A 47 15.68 -6.03 1.69
N GLU A 48 15.06 -7.21 1.64
CA GLU A 48 13.63 -7.40 1.39
C GLU A 48 12.99 -8.09 2.60
N PHE A 49 11.80 -7.65 2.97
CA PHE A 49 10.96 -8.31 3.95
C PHE A 49 9.49 -8.28 3.50
N ILE A 50 8.84 -9.45 3.42
CA ILE A 50 7.43 -9.57 3.10
C ILE A 50 6.72 -10.19 4.31
N HIS A 51 5.71 -9.50 4.83
CA HIS A 51 4.85 -10.05 5.87
C HIS A 51 3.91 -11.12 5.29
N THR A 52 3.67 -12.22 5.98
CA THR A 52 2.88 -13.33 5.38
C THR A 52 1.38 -13.08 5.30
N LYS A 53 0.84 -12.19 6.14
CA LYS A 53 -0.59 -11.83 6.17
C LYS A 53 -1.01 -11.02 4.94
N ILE A 54 -2.06 -11.50 4.26
CA ILE A 54 -2.75 -10.77 3.19
C ILE A 54 -3.69 -9.75 3.84
N ILE A 55 -3.65 -8.52 3.36
CA ILE A 55 -4.44 -7.37 3.85
C ILE A 55 -5.29 -6.70 2.76
N ALA A 56 -5.30 -7.27 1.55
CA ALA A 56 -6.14 -6.82 0.43
C ALA A 56 -7.56 -7.42 0.51
N ASP A 57 -8.17 -7.38 1.69
CA ASP A 57 -9.47 -8.01 1.97
C ASP A 57 -10.62 -6.99 2.13
N GLY A 58 -10.32 -5.71 1.94
CA GLY A 58 -11.28 -4.61 2.11
C GLY A 58 -11.56 -4.23 3.56
N ASN A 59 -10.79 -4.70 4.55
CA ASN A 59 -10.85 -4.29 5.96
C ASN A 59 -9.77 -3.26 6.30
N TRP A 60 -9.99 -2.55 7.41
CA TRP A 60 -8.94 -1.73 8.00
C TRP A 60 -7.92 -2.62 8.68
N HIS A 61 -6.64 -2.40 8.38
CA HIS A 61 -5.52 -3.06 9.01
C HIS A 61 -4.58 -2.02 9.61
N ARG A 62 -4.17 -2.21 10.87
CA ARG A 62 -3.11 -1.42 11.50
C ARG A 62 -1.77 -2.05 11.19
N ILE A 63 -0.88 -1.26 10.59
CA ILE A 63 0.46 -1.67 10.20
C ILE A 63 1.47 -0.83 10.97
N THR A 64 2.36 -1.50 11.70
CA THR A 64 3.51 -0.87 12.35
C THR A 64 4.79 -1.48 11.78
N ILE A 65 5.72 -0.62 11.36
CA ILE A 65 7.01 -1.02 10.81
C ILE A 65 8.09 -0.35 11.64
N ASP A 66 8.94 -1.15 12.27
CA ASP A 66 10.05 -0.66 13.08
C ASP A 66 11.37 -0.98 12.39
N PHE A 67 12.15 0.07 12.18
CA PHE A 67 13.47 0.01 11.59
C PHE A 67 14.50 0.09 12.70
N ASN A 68 15.22 -1.01 12.92
CA ASN A 68 16.38 -1.05 13.80
C ASN A 68 17.67 -1.23 12.98
N PRO A 69 18.85 -0.85 13.50
CA PRO A 69 20.10 -0.99 12.76
C PRO A 69 20.42 -2.41 12.25
N SER A 70 19.93 -3.43 12.95
CA SER A 70 20.17 -4.85 12.67
C SER A 70 18.91 -5.66 12.36
N THR A 71 17.72 -5.09 12.45
CA THR A 71 16.46 -5.82 12.24
C THR A 71 15.38 -4.92 11.65
N ILE A 72 14.42 -5.54 10.95
CA ILE A 72 13.14 -4.91 10.59
C ILE A 72 12.04 -5.75 11.22
N SER A 73 11.07 -5.12 11.86
CA SER A 73 9.80 -5.76 12.23
C SER A 73 8.61 -5.11 11.54
N ILE A 74 7.65 -5.94 11.14
CA ILE A 74 6.35 -5.53 10.63
C ILE A 74 5.31 -6.19 11.54
N SER A 75 4.40 -5.39 12.10
CA SER A 75 3.23 -5.82 12.85
C SER A 75 1.97 -5.51 12.05
N ILE A 76 1.10 -6.49 11.83
CA ILE A 76 -0.21 -6.31 11.15
C ILE A 76 -1.32 -6.87 12.04
N ASP A 77 -2.15 -5.98 12.59
CA ASP A 77 -3.16 -6.29 13.63
C ASP A 77 -2.60 -7.24 14.69
N ASP A 78 -1.52 -6.80 15.33
CA ASP A 78 -0.84 -7.49 16.43
C ASP A 78 -0.11 -8.79 16.05
N ASN A 79 -0.12 -9.19 14.77
CA ASN A 79 0.78 -10.23 14.26
C ASN A 79 2.14 -9.63 13.90
N ILE A 80 3.15 -9.86 14.76
CA ILE A 80 4.51 -9.34 14.57
C ILE A 80 5.39 -10.37 13.89
N GLN A 81 6.06 -9.96 12.82
CA GLN A 81 7.12 -10.72 12.16
C GLN A 81 8.39 -9.86 12.08
N ARG A 82 9.56 -10.50 12.13
CA ARG A 82 10.85 -9.81 12.15
C ARG A 82 11.90 -10.60 11.38
N ILE A 83 12.78 -9.88 10.70
CA ILE A 83 13.99 -10.43 10.07
C ILE A 83 15.24 -9.73 10.60
N ASN A 84 16.37 -10.44 10.50
CA ASN A 84 17.69 -9.85 10.71
C ASN A 84 18.16 -9.20 9.40
N LEU A 85 18.74 -8.02 9.51
CA LEU A 85 19.40 -7.34 8.41
C LEU A 85 20.83 -7.87 8.24
N PRO A 86 21.36 -7.90 7.01
CA PRO A 86 22.78 -8.14 6.78
C PRO A 86 23.65 -7.15 7.55
N THR A 87 24.81 -7.62 8.01
CA THR A 87 25.81 -6.77 8.66
C THR A 87 26.50 -5.84 7.64
N GLY A 88 27.17 -4.80 8.13
CA GLY A 88 27.80 -3.77 7.29
C GLY A 88 26.84 -2.67 6.82
N GLY A 89 27.36 -1.69 6.07
CA GLY A 89 26.61 -0.50 5.64
C GLY A 89 26.37 0.52 6.76
N ASN A 90 25.53 1.50 6.48
CA ASN A 90 25.17 2.56 7.43
C ASN A 90 24.33 2.01 8.58
N ARG A 91 24.44 2.65 9.76
CA ARG A 91 23.63 2.30 10.94
C ARG A 91 22.16 2.67 10.75
N TYR A 92 21.90 3.72 9.98
CA TYR A 92 20.59 4.27 9.68
C TYR A 92 20.46 4.50 8.18
N LEU A 93 19.23 4.58 7.67
CA LEU A 93 18.96 4.98 6.29
C LEU A 93 19.19 6.49 6.13
N ASP A 94 20.04 6.89 5.19
CA ASP A 94 20.22 8.30 4.84
C ASP A 94 19.31 8.68 3.67
N LEU A 95 18.06 9.02 4.03
CA LEU A 95 17.04 9.44 3.07
C LEU A 95 17.04 10.97 2.98
N ALA A 96 17.08 11.51 1.76
CA ALA A 96 17.28 12.94 1.54
C ALA A 96 16.23 13.57 0.61
N GLU A 97 15.50 12.76 -0.17
CA GLU A 97 14.49 13.26 -1.10
C GLU A 97 13.11 13.41 -0.44
N THR A 98 12.13 13.87 -1.21
CA THR A 98 10.72 13.87 -0.81
C THR A 98 10.24 12.46 -0.47
N LEU A 99 9.53 12.32 0.66
CA LEU A 99 8.77 11.12 0.98
C LEU A 99 7.48 11.13 0.18
N TYR A 100 7.29 10.12 -0.65
CA TYR A 100 6.05 9.91 -1.38
C TYR A 100 5.16 8.91 -0.66
N ILE A 101 3.86 9.18 -0.64
CA ILE A 101 2.84 8.33 -0.01
C ILE A 101 1.77 8.01 -1.06
N GLY A 102 1.43 6.73 -1.20
CA GLY A 102 0.38 6.26 -2.11
C GLY A 102 0.73 6.24 -3.60
N GLY A 103 1.96 6.56 -3.98
CA GLY A 103 2.42 6.61 -5.38
C GLY A 103 3.72 7.40 -5.53
N THR A 104 4.20 7.62 -6.75
CA THR A 104 5.32 8.55 -7.04
C THR A 104 5.00 9.44 -8.25
N GLU A 105 5.74 10.54 -8.38
CA GLU A 105 5.77 11.34 -9.61
C GLU A 105 6.31 10.53 -10.81
N LEU A 106 5.84 10.87 -12.02
CA LEU A 106 6.20 10.16 -13.26
C LEU A 106 7.72 10.02 -13.46
N ASN A 107 8.48 11.08 -13.18
CA ASN A 107 9.95 11.12 -13.31
C ASN A 107 10.68 10.27 -12.24
N LYS A 108 10.01 9.84 -11.17
CA LYS A 108 10.60 8.99 -10.12
C LYS A 108 10.31 7.50 -10.30
N ARG A 109 9.28 7.14 -11.08
CA ARG A 109 8.87 5.74 -11.33
C ARG A 109 10.01 4.84 -11.79
N ALA A 110 10.76 5.28 -12.81
CA ALA A 110 11.88 4.51 -13.35
C ALA A 110 12.97 4.23 -12.29
N ARG A 111 13.25 5.19 -11.41
CA ARG A 111 14.23 5.02 -10.32
C ARG A 111 13.72 4.07 -9.24
N ALA A 112 12.43 4.14 -8.89
CA ALA A 112 11.82 3.21 -7.94
C ALA A 112 11.88 1.77 -8.46
N ILE A 113 11.51 1.55 -9.73
CA ILE A 113 11.55 0.25 -10.39
C ILE A 113 12.98 -0.28 -10.49
N ALA A 114 13.94 0.57 -10.89
CA ALA A 114 15.35 0.18 -10.96
C ALA A 114 15.94 -0.22 -9.60
N LYS A 115 15.39 0.30 -8.50
CA LYS A 115 15.73 -0.11 -7.12
C LYS A 115 14.98 -1.35 -6.65
N GLY A 116 14.08 -1.93 -7.47
CA GLY A 116 13.37 -3.18 -7.18
C GLY A 116 11.98 -3.00 -6.55
N VAL A 117 11.46 -1.77 -6.45
CA VAL A 117 10.09 -1.50 -6.01
C VAL A 117 9.14 -1.86 -7.14
N LYS A 118 8.35 -2.92 -6.97
CA LYS A 118 7.54 -3.52 -8.05
C LYS A 118 6.36 -2.64 -8.45
N SER A 119 5.77 -1.95 -7.49
CA SER A 119 4.68 -1.00 -7.65
C SER A 119 5.18 0.44 -7.87
N GLY A 120 6.44 0.64 -8.28
CA GLY A 120 7.03 1.98 -8.42
C GLY A 120 6.27 2.92 -9.35
N ASP A 121 5.50 2.38 -10.29
CA ASP A 121 4.61 3.04 -11.23
C ASP A 121 3.11 2.87 -10.94
N HIS A 122 2.76 2.12 -9.88
CA HIS A 122 1.38 1.82 -9.48
C HIS A 122 1.02 2.56 -8.18
N SER A 123 0.12 3.53 -8.28
CA SER A 123 -0.44 4.19 -7.10
C SER A 123 -1.31 3.25 -6.27
N TYR A 124 -1.22 3.37 -4.96
CA TYR A 124 -2.12 2.71 -4.03
C TYR A 124 -3.58 3.15 -4.26
N ARG A 125 -4.50 2.19 -4.20
CA ARG A 125 -5.94 2.40 -4.35
C ARG A 125 -6.65 1.94 -3.09
N GLY A 126 -7.04 2.89 -2.26
CA GLY A 126 -7.73 2.61 -1.02
C GLY A 126 -7.73 3.79 -0.08
N CYS A 127 -7.81 3.51 1.21
CA CYS A 127 -7.84 4.53 2.26
C CYS A 127 -6.64 4.37 3.19
N ILE A 128 -6.06 5.48 3.63
CA ILE A 128 -5.01 5.54 4.65
C ILE A 128 -5.44 6.54 5.73
N ARG A 129 -5.19 6.23 7.00
CA ARG A 129 -5.41 7.14 8.13
C ARG A 129 -4.40 6.87 9.26
N ASN A 130 -4.43 7.72 10.29
CA ASN A 130 -3.66 7.57 11.53
C ASN A 130 -2.16 7.32 11.27
N MET A 131 -1.56 8.10 10.36
CA MET A 131 -0.15 7.93 10.02
C MET A 131 0.75 8.60 11.07
N ILE A 132 1.68 7.83 11.63
CA ILE A 132 2.67 8.28 12.59
C ILE A 132 4.06 7.88 12.08
N LEU A 133 4.88 8.87 11.72
CA LEU A 133 6.25 8.66 11.28
C LEU A 133 7.21 9.23 12.32
N ASP A 134 8.10 8.39 12.84
CA ASP A 134 9.07 8.74 13.89
C ASP A 134 8.45 9.46 15.10
N GLY A 135 7.25 9.00 15.51
CA GLY A 135 6.50 9.55 16.64
C GLY A 135 5.72 10.84 16.35
N ARG A 136 5.72 11.33 15.10
CA ARG A 136 4.97 12.51 14.67
C ARG A 136 3.78 12.10 13.81
N ASP A 137 2.60 12.63 14.14
CA ASP A 137 1.43 12.54 13.25
C ASP A 137 1.72 13.25 11.93
N ILE A 138 1.44 12.56 10.82
CA ILE A 138 1.57 13.07 9.46
C ILE A 138 0.20 13.01 8.78
N GLY A 139 -0.18 14.07 8.08
CA GLY A 139 -1.45 14.08 7.35
C GLY A 139 -1.48 15.04 6.18
N LEU A 140 -2.68 15.34 5.72
CA LEU A 140 -2.92 16.29 4.62
C LEU A 140 -2.26 17.67 4.84
N PRO A 141 -2.19 18.23 6.07
CA PRO A 141 -1.48 19.50 6.29
C PRO A 141 0.02 19.47 5.99
N ASP A 142 0.66 18.29 6.04
CA ASP A 142 2.10 18.11 5.74
C ASP A 142 2.38 17.93 4.25
N VAL A 143 1.33 17.78 3.42
CA VAL A 143 1.46 17.42 2.02
C VAL A 143 1.92 18.62 1.19
N LYS A 144 3.04 18.44 0.48
CA LYS A 144 3.56 19.45 -0.46
C LYS A 144 2.78 19.49 -1.78
N ILE A 145 2.48 18.31 -2.34
CA ILE A 145 1.80 18.12 -3.61
C ILE A 145 0.92 16.88 -3.49
N SER A 146 -0.30 16.93 -4.01
CA SER A 146 -1.21 15.77 -4.06
C SER A 146 -1.92 15.66 -5.40
N GLN A 147 -2.33 14.45 -5.75
CA GLN A 147 -3.16 14.16 -6.91
C GLN A 147 -4.07 12.97 -6.58
N GLY A 148 -5.35 13.08 -6.94
CA GLY A 148 -6.31 11.95 -6.80
C GLY A 148 -6.67 11.58 -5.36
N ILE A 149 -6.49 12.49 -4.40
CA ILE A 149 -6.90 12.29 -3.01
C ILE A 149 -8.27 12.92 -2.75
N VAL A 150 -9.05 12.30 -1.87
CA VAL A 150 -10.31 12.82 -1.35
C VAL A 150 -10.27 12.70 0.17
N VAL A 151 -10.80 13.69 0.87
CA VAL A 151 -10.88 13.65 2.35
C VAL A 151 -11.93 12.62 2.77
N GLY A 152 -11.57 11.79 3.75
CA GLY A 152 -12.41 10.67 4.19
C GLY A 152 -12.22 9.42 3.34
N CYS A 153 -12.73 8.30 3.82
CA CYS A 153 -12.67 7.03 3.10
C CYS A 153 -13.95 6.82 2.30
N VAL A 154 -13.88 7.04 0.99
CA VAL A 154 -15.01 6.87 0.06
C VAL A 154 -15.09 5.46 -0.56
N TRP A 155 -14.13 4.59 -0.27
CA TRP A 155 -14.10 3.24 -0.81
C TRP A 155 -15.07 2.30 -0.08
N SER A 156 -15.99 1.68 -0.81
CA SER A 156 -17.04 0.80 -0.24
C SER A 156 -16.90 -0.69 -0.58
N TYR A 157 -16.00 -1.06 -1.51
CA TYR A 157 -15.68 -2.44 -1.93
C TYR A 157 -16.92 -3.38 -2.07
N PRO A 158 -17.95 -3.01 -2.86
CA PRO A 158 -19.19 -3.77 -3.01
C PRO A 158 -18.99 -5.25 -3.33
N CYS A 159 -18.01 -5.62 -4.17
CA CYS A 159 -17.74 -7.02 -4.50
C CYS A 159 -17.41 -7.89 -3.28
N GLN A 160 -16.79 -7.30 -2.26
CA GLN A 160 -16.39 -8.00 -1.04
C GLN A 160 -17.55 -8.03 -0.02
N TRP A 161 -18.17 -6.89 0.22
CA TRP A 161 -19.09 -6.69 1.33
C TRP A 161 -20.55 -6.94 0.99
N VAL A 162 -21.00 -6.51 -0.19
CA VAL A 162 -22.39 -6.60 -0.62
C VAL A 162 -22.63 -7.81 -1.52
N LYS A 163 -21.57 -8.25 -2.23
CA LYS A 163 -21.60 -9.37 -3.18
C LYS A 163 -22.77 -9.23 -4.17
N PRO A 164 -22.80 -8.14 -4.96
CA PRO A 164 -23.97 -7.74 -5.76
C PRO A 164 -24.22 -8.67 -6.96
N CYS A 165 -23.24 -9.47 -7.37
CA CYS A 165 -23.37 -10.39 -8.50
C CYS A 165 -24.04 -11.70 -8.11
N ILE A 166 -24.70 -12.35 -9.08
CA ILE A 166 -25.17 -13.74 -8.94
C ILE A 166 -23.99 -14.69 -8.72
N GLU A 167 -24.24 -15.89 -8.18
CA GLU A 167 -23.17 -16.83 -7.79
C GLU A 167 -22.29 -17.29 -8.96
N SER A 168 -22.83 -17.38 -10.16
CA SER A 168 -22.10 -17.77 -11.37
C SER A 168 -21.35 -16.61 -12.04
N ALA A 169 -21.45 -15.40 -11.51
CA ALA A 169 -20.84 -14.21 -12.09
C ALA A 169 -19.54 -13.83 -11.37
N THR A 170 -18.58 -13.32 -12.14
CA THR A 170 -17.36 -12.72 -11.59
C THR A 170 -17.62 -11.26 -11.25
N CYS A 171 -17.41 -10.87 -9.98
CA CYS A 171 -17.49 -9.48 -9.54
C CYS A 171 -16.12 -8.82 -9.65
N THR A 172 -16.05 -7.65 -10.28
CA THR A 172 -14.84 -6.83 -10.35
C THR A 172 -15.14 -5.44 -9.77
N GLN A 173 -14.27 -4.96 -8.88
CA GLN A 173 -14.35 -3.61 -8.33
C GLN A 173 -14.06 -2.58 -9.43
N VAL A 174 -14.93 -1.58 -9.57
CA VAL A 174 -14.75 -0.48 -10.53
C VAL A 174 -14.84 0.85 -9.78
N GLY A 175 -13.75 1.64 -9.82
CA GLY A 175 -13.70 2.89 -9.07
C GLY A 175 -13.83 2.67 -7.54
N VAL A 176 -14.35 3.67 -6.85
CA VAL A 176 -14.38 3.72 -5.37
C VAL A 176 -15.57 2.97 -4.77
N ASP A 177 -16.72 3.00 -5.44
CA ASP A 177 -18.01 2.52 -4.92
C ASP A 177 -18.81 1.66 -5.91
N SER A 178 -18.29 1.44 -7.11
CA SER A 178 -18.97 0.70 -8.17
C SER A 178 -18.37 -0.69 -8.39
N PHE A 179 -19.05 -1.49 -9.20
CA PHE A 179 -18.68 -2.86 -9.52
C PHE A 179 -19.17 -3.23 -10.91
N GLN A 180 -18.58 -4.30 -11.45
CA GLN A 180 -19.02 -4.95 -12.68
C GLN A 180 -19.22 -6.44 -12.41
N CYS A 181 -20.37 -6.97 -12.85
CA CYS A 181 -20.66 -8.39 -12.83
C CYS A 181 -20.54 -8.93 -14.25
N THR A 182 -19.67 -9.91 -14.48
CA THR A 182 -19.48 -10.56 -15.78
C THR A 182 -19.95 -12.01 -15.70
N CYS A 183 -20.89 -12.40 -16.56
CA CYS A 183 -21.44 -13.75 -16.66
C CYS A 183 -22.06 -14.00 -18.04
N ASP A 184 -22.43 -15.25 -18.34
CA ASP A 184 -23.01 -15.65 -19.62
C ASP A 184 -24.54 -15.40 -19.72
N GLN A 185 -25.15 -14.84 -18.67
CA GLN A 185 -26.59 -14.57 -18.60
C GLN A 185 -26.92 -13.10 -18.88
N PRO A 186 -28.14 -12.77 -19.34
CA PRO A 186 -28.55 -11.38 -19.58
C PRO A 186 -28.53 -10.47 -18.33
N HIS A 187 -28.67 -11.06 -17.14
CA HIS A 187 -28.71 -10.33 -15.86
C HIS A 187 -27.73 -10.95 -14.86
N CYS A 188 -26.57 -10.33 -14.70
CA CYS A 188 -25.51 -10.81 -13.79
C CYS A 188 -25.57 -10.20 -12.38
N VAL A 189 -26.41 -9.18 -12.17
CA VAL A 189 -26.59 -8.48 -10.88
C VAL A 189 -27.82 -9.05 -10.17
N LYS A 190 -27.73 -9.28 -8.86
CA LYS A 190 -28.86 -9.75 -8.06
C LYS A 190 -29.98 -8.71 -8.05
N SER A 191 -31.22 -9.18 -8.19
CA SER A 191 -32.42 -8.32 -8.25
C SER A 191 -32.61 -7.47 -6.97
N ASN A 192 -32.25 -7.99 -5.81
CA ASN A 192 -32.34 -7.28 -4.52
C ASN A 192 -31.31 -6.14 -4.35
N TYR A 193 -30.27 -6.09 -5.18
CA TYR A 193 -29.33 -4.97 -5.21
C TYR A 193 -29.89 -3.77 -5.98
N VAL A 194 -30.67 -4.03 -7.04
CA VAL A 194 -31.31 -2.98 -7.84
C VAL A 194 -32.38 -2.24 -7.04
N SER A 195 -33.05 -2.92 -6.09
CA SER A 195 -34.07 -2.31 -5.23
C SER A 195 -33.55 -1.35 -4.16
N THR A 196 -32.24 -1.36 -3.87
CA THR A 196 -31.62 -0.48 -2.85
C THR A 196 -31.10 0.86 -3.40
N LEU A 197 -31.27 1.11 -4.71
CA LEU A 197 -30.83 2.34 -5.40
C LEU A 197 -31.98 3.32 -5.74
N ASN A 198 -33.19 3.09 -5.18
CA ASN A 198 -34.35 3.99 -5.30
C ASN A 198 -34.67 4.66 -3.97
#